data_AF-A0A8T7GPA0-F1
#
_entry.id   AF-A0A8T7GPA0-F1
#
_cell.length_a   1.000
_cell.length_b   1.000
_cell.length_c   1.000
_cell.angle_alpha   90.00
_cell.angle_beta   90.00
_cell.angle_gamma   90.00
#
_symmetry.space_group_name_H-M   'P 1'
#
loop_
_entity.id
_entity.type
_entity.pdbx_description
1 polymer ?
#
loop_
_entity_poly.entity_id
_entity_poly.type
_entity_poly.pdbx_seq_one_letter_code
_entity_poly.pdbx_strand_id
1 'polypeptide(L)'
;MIQNNFPMREWHIKNMEKTVIKYVKGLPEDASRFEKRIHKKYGKINQVYRSIDYDVKHGVLNEEILSFLQRLRTESEYSSIRECDGSIERLNEIESHFVD
;
A
#
# COMPACT_ATOMS: atom_id res chain seq x y z
N MET A 1 -1.03 26.47 14.81
CA MET A 1 -1.85 25.42 14.17
C MET A 1 -1.34 25.29 12.74
N ILE A 2 -0.88 24.10 12.34
CA ILE A 2 -0.39 23.90 10.96
C ILE A 2 -1.62 23.97 10.04
N GLN A 3 -1.63 24.96 9.15
CA GLN A 3 -2.65 25.05 8.11
C GLN A 3 -2.46 23.84 7.19
N ASN A 4 -3.44 22.95 7.15
CA ASN A 4 -3.39 21.78 6.29
C ASN A 4 -3.55 22.25 4.83
N ASN A 5 -2.42 22.50 4.17
CA ASN A 5 -2.38 22.99 2.78
C ASN A 5 -2.81 21.92 1.75
N PHE A 6 -3.14 20.71 2.20
CA PHE A 6 -3.58 19.60 1.37
C PHE A 6 -5.06 19.28 1.62
N PRO A 7 -5.97 19.66 0.70
CA PRO A 7 -7.36 19.24 0.76
C PRO A 7 -7.45 17.71 0.84
N MET A 8 -8.28 17.20 1.75
CA MET A 8 -8.54 15.76 1.91
C MET A 8 -7.30 14.89 2.25
N ARG A 9 -6.25 15.45 2.86
CA ARG A 9 -5.06 14.68 3.28
C ARG A 9 -5.38 13.36 4.00
N GLU A 10 -6.32 13.37 4.94
CA GLU A 10 -6.73 12.15 5.67
C GLU A 10 -7.30 11.06 4.75
N TRP A 11 -8.00 11.46 3.69
CA TRP A 11 -8.48 10.53 2.68
C TRP A 11 -7.30 9.91 1.91
N HIS A 12 -6.30 10.71 1.56
CA HIS A 12 -5.09 10.23 0.88
C HIS A 12 -4.28 9.25 1.75
N ILE A 13 -4.17 9.50 3.05
CA ILE A 13 -3.54 8.54 3.98
C ILE A 13 -4.29 7.20 3.94
N LYS A 14 -5.61 7.22 4.12
CA LYS A 14 -6.44 6.00 4.09
C LYS A 14 -6.40 5.32 2.73
N ASN A 15 -6.29 6.07 1.64
CA ASN A 15 -6.18 5.53 0.29
C ASN A 15 -4.83 4.83 0.07
N MET A 16 -3.75 5.45 0.54
CA MET A 16 -2.41 4.86 0.54
C MET A 16 -2.40 3.54 1.33
N GLU A 17 -2.91 3.54 2.56
CA GLU A 17 -2.96 2.33 3.40
C GLU A 17 -3.73 1.18 2.72
N LYS A 18 -4.89 1.49 2.14
CA LYS A 18 -5.69 0.51 1.37
C LYS A 18 -4.94 -0.02 0.16
N THR A 19 -4.21 0.83 -0.54
CA THR A 19 -3.43 0.47 -1.72
C THR A 19 -2.30 -0.49 -1.35
N VAL A 20 -1.56 -0.18 -0.27
CA VAL A 20 -0.52 -1.04 0.29
C VAL A 20 -1.11 -2.39 0.71
N ILE A 21 -2.16 -2.40 1.56
CA ILE A 21 -2.81 -3.65 2.02
C ILE A 21 -3.23 -4.52 0.83
N LYS A 22 -3.87 -3.94 -0.18
CA LYS A 22 -4.34 -4.67 -1.35
C LYS A 22 -3.20 -5.29 -2.14
N TYR A 23 -2.09 -4.58 -2.29
CA TYR A 23 -0.92 -5.11 -2.97
C TYR A 23 -0.30 -6.26 -2.18
N VAL A 24 -0.05 -6.04 -0.89
CA VAL A 24 0.63 -7.00 -0.01
C VAL A 24 -0.14 -8.31 0.11
N LYS A 25 -1.48 -8.25 0.25
CA LYS A 25 -2.35 -9.44 0.24
C LYS A 25 -2.22 -10.26 -1.04
N GLY A 26 -1.84 -9.64 -2.15
CA GLY A 26 -1.73 -10.31 -3.44
C GLY A 26 -3.09 -10.73 -4.00
N LEU A 27 -3.05 -11.65 -4.96
CA LEU A 27 -4.23 -12.24 -5.56
C LEU A 27 -4.47 -13.63 -4.94
N PRO A 28 -5.65 -13.92 -4.39
CA PRO A 28 -5.98 -15.27 -3.90
C PRO A 28 -5.85 -16.33 -5.00
N GLU A 29 -5.50 -17.56 -4.62
CA GLU A 29 -5.39 -18.67 -5.59
C GLU A 29 -6.73 -18.96 -6.29
N ASP A 30 -7.82 -18.87 -5.53
CA ASP A 30 -9.20 -19.09 -5.95
C ASP A 30 -9.83 -17.86 -6.64
N ALA A 31 -9.05 -16.81 -6.89
CA ALA A 31 -9.55 -15.56 -7.46
C ALA A 31 -10.29 -15.78 -8.79
N SER A 32 -11.42 -15.09 -8.92
CA SER A 32 -12.27 -15.09 -10.11
C SER A 32 -11.54 -14.52 -11.33
N ARG A 33 -12.09 -14.80 -12.52
CA ARG A 33 -11.57 -14.22 -13.78
C ARG A 33 -11.58 -12.69 -13.76
N PHE A 34 -12.57 -12.09 -13.10
CA PHE A 34 -12.68 -10.65 -12.97
C PHE A 34 -11.57 -10.08 -12.07
N GLU A 35 -11.34 -10.69 -10.90
CA GLU A 35 -10.26 -10.27 -9.99
C GLU A 35 -8.89 -10.43 -10.63
N LYS A 36 -8.64 -11.54 -11.34
CA LYS A 36 -7.44 -11.74 -12.15
C LYS A 36 -7.23 -10.62 -13.18
N ARG A 37 -8.30 -10.19 -13.87
CA ARG A 37 -8.25 -9.07 -14.83
C ARG A 37 -7.96 -7.72 -14.14
N ILE A 38 -8.60 -7.45 -13.01
CA ILE A 38 -8.38 -6.22 -12.23
C ILE A 38 -6.95 -6.18 -11.70
N HIS A 39 -6.46 -7.28 -11.14
CA HIS A 39 -5.10 -7.40 -10.64
C HIS A 39 -4.07 -7.21 -11.75
N LYS A 40 -4.28 -7.79 -12.95
CA LYS A 40 -3.40 -7.54 -14.10
C LYS A 40 -3.32 -6.05 -14.49
N LYS A 41 -4.40 -5.29 -14.32
CA LYS A 41 -4.48 -3.86 -14.69
C LYS A 41 -3.91 -2.95 -13.61
N TYR A 42 -4.20 -3.21 -12.34
CA TYR A 42 -3.92 -2.27 -11.23
C TYR A 42 -3.07 -2.85 -10.10
N GLY A 43 -2.84 -4.16 -10.06
CA GLY A 43 -2.12 -4.85 -8.99
C GLY A 43 -0.62 -5.01 -9.23
N LYS A 44 -0.06 -4.37 -10.27
CA LYS A 44 1.39 -4.40 -10.54
C LYS A 44 2.10 -3.35 -9.69
N ILE A 45 3.33 -3.63 -9.26
CA ILE A 45 4.14 -2.72 -8.44
C ILE A 45 4.23 -1.30 -9.00
N ASN A 46 4.48 -1.13 -10.30
CA ASN A 46 4.55 0.20 -10.92
C ASN A 46 3.24 1.00 -10.84
N GLN A 47 2.08 0.32 -10.78
CA GLN A 47 0.80 1.00 -10.59
C GLN A 47 0.58 1.37 -9.11
N VAL A 48 1.08 0.54 -8.20
CA VAL A 48 1.07 0.81 -6.76
C VAL A 48 1.94 2.02 -6.45
N TYR A 49 3.18 2.08 -6.96
CA TYR A 49 4.04 3.25 -6.83
C TYR A 49 3.35 4.52 -7.31
N ARG A 50 2.77 4.52 -8.52
CA ARG A 50 2.05 5.69 -9.05
C ARG A 50 0.88 6.14 -8.17
N SER A 51 0.18 5.19 -7.55
CA SER A 51 -0.93 5.49 -6.65
C SER A 51 -0.41 6.12 -5.35
N ILE A 52 0.64 5.55 -4.75
CA ILE A 52 1.23 6.09 -3.53
C ILE A 52 1.90 7.45 -3.79
N ASP A 53 2.65 7.61 -4.88
CA ASP A 53 3.26 8.88 -5.30
C ASP A 53 2.20 9.98 -5.50
N TYR A 54 1.00 9.60 -5.96
CA TYR A 54 -0.13 10.53 -6.06
C TYR A 54 -0.60 10.95 -4.67
N ASP A 55 -0.73 10.02 -3.72
CA ASP A 55 -1.08 10.35 -2.34
C ASP A 55 0.01 11.20 -1.66
N VAL A 56 1.30 10.96 -1.95
CA VAL A 56 2.43 11.78 -1.49
C VAL A 56 2.33 13.22 -1.99
N LYS A 57 1.99 13.43 -3.26
CA LYS A 57 1.72 14.77 -3.82
C LYS A 57 0.59 15.51 -3.11
N HIS A 58 -0.29 14.78 -2.42
CA HIS A 58 -1.41 15.32 -1.66
C HIS A 58 -1.18 15.29 -0.14
N GLY A 59 0.09 15.26 0.28
CA GLY A 59 0.49 15.51 1.66
C GLY A 59 0.67 14.26 2.53
N VAL A 60 0.60 13.05 1.95
CA VAL A 60 1.10 11.86 2.63
C VAL A 60 2.63 11.94 2.68
N LEU A 61 3.20 11.68 3.85
CA LEU A 61 4.64 11.74 4.06
C LEU A 61 5.27 10.35 3.87
N ASN A 62 6.52 10.32 3.43
CA ASN A 62 7.27 9.06 3.30
C ASN A 62 7.40 8.37 4.67
N GLU A 63 7.56 9.12 5.76
CA GLU A 63 7.60 8.54 7.11
C GLU A 63 6.28 7.86 7.51
N GLU A 64 5.13 8.38 7.05
CA GLU A 64 3.82 7.75 7.29
C GLU A 64 3.70 6.43 6.54
N ILE A 65 4.21 6.37 5.30
CA ILE A 65 4.26 5.15 4.49
C ILE A 65 5.16 4.12 5.17
N LEU A 66 6.41 4.48 5.50
CA LEU A 66 7.36 3.58 6.14
C LEU A 66 6.86 3.10 7.51
N SER A 67 6.27 3.99 8.31
CA SER A 67 5.64 3.62 9.57
C SER A 67 4.51 2.62 9.37
N PHE A 68 3.67 2.81 8.35
CA PHE A 68 2.60 1.87 8.04
C PHE A 68 3.12 0.50 7.57
N LEU A 69 4.16 0.48 6.72
CA LEU A 69 4.83 -0.76 6.31
C LEU A 69 5.40 -1.50 7.53
N GLN A 70 6.03 -0.79 8.46
CA GLN A 70 6.52 -1.39 9.70
C GLN A 70 5.39 -1.96 10.56
N ARG A 71 4.26 -1.26 10.68
CA ARG A 71 3.07 -1.77 11.37
C ARG A 71 2.52 -3.05 10.75
N LEU A 72 2.49 -3.13 9.41
CA LEU A 72 2.11 -4.36 8.70
C LEU A 72 3.04 -5.54 9.03
N ARG A 73 4.29 -5.28 9.39
CA ARG A 73 5.26 -6.32 9.80
C ARG A 73 5.11 -6.77 11.24
N THR A 74 4.72 -5.87 12.15
CA THR A 74 4.83 -6.12 13.61
C THR A 74 3.48 -6.28 14.31
N GLU A 75 2.45 -5.54 13.91
CA GLU A 75 1.19 -5.48 14.66
C GLU A 75 0.37 -6.74 14.43
N SER A 76 -0.22 -7.30 15.50
CA SER A 76 -1.02 -8.52 15.44
C SER A 76 -2.28 -8.37 14.58
N GLU A 77 -2.82 -7.16 14.47
CA GLU A 77 -4.01 -6.86 13.63
C GLU A 77 -3.79 -7.20 12.14
N TYR A 78 -2.55 -7.21 11.68
CA TYR A 78 -2.17 -7.53 10.30
C TYR A 78 -1.59 -8.93 10.12
N SER A 79 -1.71 -9.84 11.10
CA SER A 79 -1.17 -11.20 10.98
C SER A 79 -1.68 -11.93 9.74
N SER A 80 -2.99 -11.82 9.48
CA SER A 80 -3.64 -12.41 8.29
C SER A 80 -3.08 -11.90 6.96
N ILE A 81 -2.53 -10.69 6.93
CA ILE A 81 -1.89 -10.12 5.73
C ILE A 81 -0.50 -10.73 5.55
N ARG A 82 0.26 -10.91 6.64
CA ARG A 82 1.59 -11.52 6.63
C ARG A 82 1.56 -13.01 6.33
N GLU A 83 0.46 -13.68 6.63
CA GLU A 83 0.23 -15.09 6.30
C GLU A 83 -0.04 -15.31 4.81
N CYS A 84 -0.31 -14.25 4.03
CA CYS A 84 -0.48 -14.38 2.59
C CYS A 84 0.87 -14.66 1.90
N ASP A 85 0.88 -15.62 0.98
CA ASP A 85 2.06 -15.98 0.19
C ASP A 85 2.61 -14.77 -0.58
N GLY A 86 3.92 -14.58 -0.48
CA GLY A 86 4.62 -13.47 -1.13
C GLY A 86 4.42 -12.10 -0.45
N SER A 87 3.76 -12.04 0.71
CA SER A 87 3.43 -10.76 1.37
C SER A 87 4.68 -10.00 1.82
N ILE A 88 5.69 -10.70 2.36
CA ILE A 88 6.94 -10.09 2.83
C ILE A 88 7.76 -9.55 1.65
N GLU A 89 7.83 -10.28 0.55
CA GLU A 89 8.49 -9.84 -0.69
C GLU A 89 7.81 -8.58 -1.23
N ARG A 90 6.47 -8.56 -1.29
CA ARG A 90 5.70 -7.38 -1.73
C ARG A 90 5.87 -6.18 -0.80
N LEU A 91 5.99 -6.40 0.51
CA LEU A 91 6.32 -5.33 1.46
C LEU A 91 7.70 -4.75 1.17
N ASN A 92 8.71 -5.61 0.97
CA ASN A 92 10.07 -5.18 0.62
C ASN A 92 10.11 -4.40 -0.69
N GLU A 93 9.34 -4.83 -1.70
CA GLU A 93 9.22 -4.11 -2.98
C GLU A 93 8.63 -2.71 -2.80
N ILE A 94 7.61 -2.54 -1.95
CA ILE A 94 7.08 -1.20 -1.67
C ILE A 94 8.15 -0.36 -0.97
N GLU A 95 8.74 -0.91 0.08
CA GLU A 95 9.75 -0.24 0.92
C GLU A 95 10.95 0.26 0.10
N SER A 96 11.45 -0.54 -0.86
CA SER A 96 12.60 -0.16 -1.70
C SER A 96 12.38 1.07 -2.59
N HIS A 97 11.14 1.52 -2.78
CA HIS A 97 10.84 2.76 -3.52
C HIS A 97 10.88 4.02 -2.65
N PHE A 98 10.84 3.86 -1.32
CA PHE A 98 10.81 4.98 -0.37
C PHE A 98 12.03 5.04 0.54
N VAL A 99 12.89 4.03 0.50
CA VAL A 99 14.19 3.99 1.16
C VAL A 99 15.26 4.27 0.10
N ASP A 100 15.87 5.46 0.16
CA ASP A 100 17.08 5.80 -0.59
C ASP A 100 18.33 5.13 0.02
#